data_AF-A0A7V4G822-F1
#
_entry.id   AF-A0A7V4G822-F1
#
_cell.length_a   1.000
_cell.length_b   1.000
_cell.length_c   1.000
_cell.angle_alpha   90.00
_cell.angle_beta   90.00
_cell.angle_gamma   90.00
#
_symmetry.space_group_name_H-M   'P 1'
#
loop_
_entity.id
_entity.type
_entity.pdbx_description
1 polymer ?
#
loop_
_entity_poly.entity_id
_entity_poly.type
_entity_poly.pdbx_seq_one_letter_code
_entity_poly.pdbx_strand_id
1 'polypeptide(L)'
;MTETSTEAGGDLPALKKLVARGAKVLYLPPTATAARYAPLVLAWGQERRLRVVNSQPEVNPKGAILSVTLDYRAIGEAAAALARRVLAGEKPEHLPIQEKTPLKIAADEALLRYWSAYPAPGRGLR
;
A
#
# COMPACT_ATOMS: atom_id res chain seq x y z
N MET A 1 -20.44 -13.31 5.36
CA MET A 1 -19.63 -14.07 6.34
C MET A 1 -18.59 -13.11 6.90
N THR A 2 -18.94 -12.41 7.99
CA THR A 2 -18.06 -11.48 8.70
C THR A 2 -17.32 -12.26 9.78
N GLU A 3 -16.12 -12.74 9.46
CA GLU A 3 -15.17 -13.10 10.51
C GLU A 3 -14.60 -11.81 11.10
N THR A 4 -15.23 -11.36 12.18
CA THR A 4 -14.62 -10.49 13.17
C THR A 4 -13.50 -11.31 13.81
N SER A 5 -12.27 -11.15 13.34
CA SER A 5 -11.10 -11.76 13.98
C SER A 5 -10.86 -11.07 15.32
N THR A 6 -11.39 -11.67 16.38
CA THR A 6 -11.22 -11.28 17.77
C THR A 6 -9.86 -11.72 18.32
N GLU A 7 -8.74 -11.38 17.66
CA GLU A 7 -7.40 -11.58 18.23
C GLU A 7 -6.45 -10.41 17.93
N ALA A 8 -6.80 -9.23 18.44
CA ALA A 8 -5.80 -8.16 18.64
C ALA A 8 -4.66 -8.59 19.62
N GLY A 9 -4.76 -9.75 20.27
CA GLY A 9 -3.81 -10.24 21.27
C GLY A 9 -2.51 -10.84 20.73
N GLY A 10 -2.50 -11.40 19.50
CA GLY A 10 -1.34 -12.11 18.95
C GLY A 10 -0.37 -11.26 18.12
N ASP A 11 -0.89 -10.22 17.44
CA ASP A 11 -0.15 -9.53 16.39
C ASP A 11 0.81 -8.45 16.90
N LEU A 12 0.41 -7.72 17.94
CA LEU A 12 1.28 -6.73 18.57
C LEU A 12 2.55 -7.37 19.18
N PRO A 13 2.49 -8.53 19.86
CA PRO A 13 3.68 -9.30 20.23
C PRO A 13 4.59 -9.65 19.04
N ALA A 14 4.02 -10.04 17.88
CA ALA A 14 4.81 -10.34 16.68
C ALA A 14 5.52 -9.10 16.12
N LEU A 15 4.82 -7.96 16.05
CA LEU A 15 5.40 -6.67 15.66
C LEU A 15 6.53 -6.25 16.60
N LYS A 16 6.33 -6.39 17.92
CA LYS A 16 7.37 -6.12 18.92
C LYS A 16 8.62 -6.98 18.69
N LYS A 17 8.45 -8.27 18.38
CA LYS A 17 9.57 -9.17 18.05
C LYS A 17 10.32 -8.73 16.79
N LEU A 18 9.61 -8.31 15.74
CA LEU A 18 10.25 -7.79 14.51
C LEU A 18 11.12 -6.56 14.77
N VAL A 19 10.61 -5.61 15.57
CA VAL A 19 11.37 -4.41 15.92
C VAL A 19 12.54 -4.71 16.84
N ALA A 20 12.36 -5.62 17.81
CA ALA A 20 13.47 -6.10 18.64
C ALA A 20 14.58 -6.75 17.81
N ARG A 21 14.24 -7.38 16.68
CA ARG A 21 15.19 -7.90 15.68
C ARG A 21 15.80 -6.83 14.76
N GLY A 22 15.46 -5.56 14.95
CA GLY A 22 16.05 -4.43 14.24
C GLY A 22 15.26 -3.92 13.04
N ALA A 23 14.03 -4.38 12.81
CA ALA A 23 13.18 -3.85 11.74
C ALA A 23 13.01 -2.33 11.87
N LYS A 24 13.33 -1.59 10.79
CA LYS A 24 13.18 -0.12 10.69
C LYS A 24 12.06 0.31 9.75
N VAL A 25 11.62 -0.61 8.89
CA VAL A 25 10.59 -0.42 7.89
C VAL A 25 9.57 -1.55 8.04
N LEU A 26 8.29 -1.20 7.99
CA LEU A 26 7.18 -2.14 7.90
C LEU A 26 6.53 -1.96 6.52
N TYR A 27 6.35 -3.07 5.80
CA TYR A 27 5.75 -3.08 4.46
C TYR A 27 4.40 -3.78 4.52
N LEU A 28 3.35 -3.10 4.05
CA LEU A 28 2.00 -3.66 3.87
C LEU A 28 1.82 -4.03 2.39
N PRO A 29 1.99 -5.31 2.00
CA PRO A 29 1.78 -5.74 0.62
C PRO A 29 0.30 -5.63 0.21
N PRO A 30 -0.02 -5.54 -1.10
CA PRO A 30 -1.39 -5.43 -1.60
C PRO A 30 -2.13 -6.78 -1.51
N THR A 31 -2.50 -7.19 -0.29
CA THR A 31 -3.19 -8.46 -0.03
C THR A 31 -4.29 -8.24 1.00
N ALA A 32 -5.42 -8.93 0.85
CA ALA A 32 -6.53 -8.84 1.80
C ALA A 32 -6.11 -9.17 3.24
N THR A 33 -5.14 -10.06 3.42
CA THR A 33 -4.58 -10.39 4.74
C THR A 33 -3.82 -9.21 5.34
N ALA A 34 -2.94 -8.55 4.57
CA ALA A 34 -2.19 -7.39 5.07
C ALA A 34 -3.10 -6.19 5.36
N ALA A 35 -4.16 -5.99 4.57
CA ALA A 35 -5.15 -4.93 4.78
C ALA A 35 -5.79 -4.99 6.18
N ARG A 36 -6.05 -6.21 6.70
CA ARG A 36 -6.62 -6.41 8.05
C ARG A 36 -5.71 -5.87 9.16
N TYR A 37 -4.39 -5.89 8.96
CA TYR A 37 -3.41 -5.43 9.95
C TYR A 37 -3.04 -3.96 9.80
N ALA A 38 -3.49 -3.29 8.72
CA ALA A 38 -3.10 -1.92 8.43
C ALA A 38 -3.38 -0.93 9.59
N PRO A 39 -4.55 -0.97 10.28
CA PRO A 39 -4.78 -0.06 11.40
C PRO A 39 -3.74 -0.19 12.52
N LEU A 40 -3.39 -1.42 12.90
CA LEU A 40 -2.39 -1.71 13.93
C LEU A 40 -0.99 -1.27 13.49
N VAL A 41 -0.59 -1.63 12.25
CA VAL A 41 0.73 -1.32 11.72
C VAL A 41 0.93 0.20 11.55
N LEU A 42 -0.09 0.92 11.06
CA LEU A 42 -0.03 2.37 10.88
C LEU A 42 0.01 3.12 12.22
N ALA A 43 -0.88 2.77 13.16
CA ALA A 43 -0.90 3.39 14.48
C ALA A 43 0.41 3.12 15.26
N TRP A 44 0.83 1.86 15.31
CA TRP A 44 2.04 1.48 16.03
C TRP A 44 3.32 2.01 15.35
N GLY A 45 3.33 2.03 14.02
CA GLY A 45 4.39 2.65 13.24
C GLY A 45 4.56 4.12 13.58
N GLN A 46 3.44 4.83 13.76
CA GLN A 46 3.44 6.22 14.22
C GLN A 46 4.00 6.38 15.64
N GLU A 47 3.47 5.62 16.59
CA GLU A 47 3.90 5.65 17.99
C GLU A 47 5.40 5.35 18.17
N ARG A 48 5.93 4.41 17.37
CA ARG A 48 7.32 3.93 17.48
C ARG A 48 8.29 4.59 16.49
N ARG A 49 7.82 5.54 15.67
CA ARG A 49 8.60 6.18 14.59
C ARG A 49 9.22 5.17 13.63
N LEU A 50 8.46 4.12 13.29
CA LEU A 50 8.84 3.16 12.25
C LEU A 50 8.33 3.66 10.91
N ARG A 51 9.11 3.44 9.86
CA ARG A 51 8.71 3.83 8.50
C ARG A 51 7.74 2.79 7.95
N VAL A 52 6.48 3.18 7.73
CA VAL A 52 5.48 2.28 7.15
C VAL A 52 5.32 2.58 5.66
N VAL A 53 5.49 1.56 4.81
CA VAL A 53 5.21 1.61 3.38
C VAL A 53 3.91 0.87 3.12
N ASN A 54 2.92 1.59 2.57
CA ASN A 54 1.61 1.05 2.25
C ASN A 54 1.49 0.72 0.75
N SER A 55 1.07 -0.49 0.42
CA SER A 55 0.67 -0.84 -0.96
C SER A 55 -0.80 -1.19 -1.10
N GLN A 56 -1.61 -0.91 -0.08
CA GLN A 56 -3.03 -1.17 -0.08
C GLN A 56 -3.84 0.09 -0.48
N PRO A 57 -4.51 0.11 -1.65
CA PRO A 57 -5.22 1.28 -2.16
C PRO A 57 -6.49 1.64 -1.38
N GLU A 58 -7.15 0.67 -0.74
CA GLU A 58 -8.34 0.90 0.08
C GLU A 58 -8.03 1.35 1.52
N VAL A 59 -6.77 1.25 1.94
CA VAL A 59 -6.33 1.69 3.26
C VAL A 59 -6.06 3.19 3.21
N ASN A 60 -6.59 3.93 4.18
CA ASN A 60 -6.26 5.33 4.36
C ASN A 60 -4.74 5.47 4.62
N PRO A 61 -3.99 6.21 3.78
CA PRO A 61 -2.54 6.25 3.87
C PRO A 61 -2.01 7.04 5.08
N LYS A 62 -2.87 7.70 5.87
CA LYS A 62 -2.45 8.41 7.08
C LYS A 62 -1.65 7.48 7.99
N GLY A 63 -0.42 7.88 8.30
CA GLY A 63 0.51 7.11 9.12
C GLY A 63 1.63 6.43 8.32
N ALA A 64 1.44 6.24 7.01
CA ALA A 64 2.47 5.72 6.11
C ALA A 64 3.38 6.85 5.61
N ILE A 65 4.68 6.58 5.53
CA ILE A 65 5.65 7.53 4.97
C ILE A 65 5.58 7.56 3.43
N LEU A 66 5.24 6.41 2.86
CA LEU A 66 5.12 6.20 1.41
C LEU A 66 3.95 5.26 1.16
N SER A 67 3.13 5.59 0.18
CA SER A 67 2.10 4.73 -0.37
C SER A 67 2.37 4.51 -1.86
N VAL A 68 2.55 3.25 -2.26
CA VAL A 68 2.73 2.84 -3.66
C VAL A 68 1.67 1.80 -3.96
N THR A 69 0.60 2.22 -4.63
CA THR A 69 -0.58 1.40 -4.87
C THR A 69 -0.88 1.30 -6.36
N LEU A 70 -1.66 0.30 -6.75
CA LEU A 70 -2.21 0.27 -8.10
C LEU A 70 -3.28 1.36 -8.25
N ASP A 71 -3.31 1.99 -9.42
CA ASP A 71 -4.43 2.83 -9.80
C ASP A 71 -5.62 1.97 -10.26
N TYR A 72 -6.41 1.48 -9.29
CA TYR A 72 -7.59 0.66 -9.57
C TYR A 72 -8.64 1.38 -10.42
N ARG A 73 -8.66 2.72 -10.44
CA ARG A 73 -9.53 3.47 -11.36
C ARG A 73 -9.04 3.32 -12.80
N ALA A 74 -7.75 3.55 -13.05
CA ALA A 74 -7.17 3.37 -14.38
C ALA A 74 -7.29 1.90 -14.87
N ILE A 75 -7.11 0.93 -13.97
CA ILE A 75 -7.34 -0.50 -14.28
C ILE A 75 -8.81 -0.73 -14.67
N GLY A 76 -9.77 -0.18 -13.91
CA GLY A 76 -11.19 -0.28 -14.22
C GLY A 76 -11.55 0.35 -15.57
N GLU A 77 -10.98 1.51 -15.89
CA GLU A 77 -11.16 2.18 -17.19
C GLU A 77 -10.59 1.33 -18.35
N ALA A 78 -9.43 0.71 -18.17
CA ALA A 78 -8.85 -0.23 -19.13
C ALA A 78 -9.69 -1.50 -19.30
N ALA A 79 -10.22 -2.05 -18.21
CA ALA A 79 -11.12 -3.20 -18.23
C ALA A 79 -12.44 -2.88 -18.94
N ALA A 80 -13.00 -1.70 -18.72
CA ALA A 80 -14.21 -1.24 -19.42
C ALA A 80 -13.99 -1.12 -20.94
N ALA A 81 -12.81 -0.66 -21.37
CA ALA A 81 -12.45 -0.61 -22.79
C ALA A 81 -12.39 -2.02 -23.43
N LEU A 82 -11.85 -3.01 -22.71
CA LEU A 82 -11.87 -4.41 -23.15
C LEU A 82 -13.30 -4.97 -23.19
N ALA A 83 -14.11 -4.71 -22.16
CA ALA A 83 -15.49 -5.15 -22.10
C ALA A 83 -16.31 -4.62 -23.30
N ARG A 84 -16.11 -3.35 -23.69
CA ARG A 84 -16.74 -2.77 -24.88
C ARG A 84 -16.42 -3.53 -26.17
N ARG A 85 -15.18 -4.01 -26.33
CA ARG A 85 -14.77 -4.79 -27.51
C ARG A 85 -15.45 -6.15 -27.55
N VAL A 86 -15.51 -6.83 -26.40
CA VAL A 86 -16.21 -8.11 -26.27
C VAL A 86 -17.70 -7.94 -26.59
N LEU A 87 -18.35 -6.91 -26.03
CA LEU A 87 -19.76 -6.62 -26.29
C LEU A 87 -20.04 -6.25 -27.76
N ALA A 88 -19.04 -5.75 -28.49
CA ALA A 88 -19.12 -5.50 -29.93
C ALA A 88 -18.88 -6.76 -30.80
N GLY A 89 -18.65 -7.93 -30.19
CA GLY A 89 -18.50 -9.21 -30.87
C GLY A 89 -17.06 -9.69 -31.04
N GLU A 90 -16.06 -8.95 -30.54
CA GLU A 90 -14.67 -9.44 -30.56
C GLU A 90 -14.49 -10.60 -29.58
N LYS A 91 -13.89 -11.70 -30.05
CA LYS A 91 -13.66 -12.87 -29.20
C LYS A 91 -12.55 -12.61 -28.17
N PRO A 92 -12.74 -12.99 -26.89
CA PRO A 92 -11.72 -12.80 -25.85
C PRO A 92 -10.35 -13.42 -26.18
N GLU A 93 -10.31 -14.52 -26.92
CA GLU A 93 -9.08 -15.19 -27.36
C GLU A 93 -8.19 -14.32 -28.27
N HIS A 94 -8.75 -13.29 -28.90
CA HIS A 94 -8.02 -12.32 -29.73
C HIS A 94 -7.60 -11.05 -28.97
N LEU A 95 -8.07 -10.87 -27.73
CA LEU A 95 -7.70 -9.72 -26.92
C LEU A 95 -6.33 -9.93 -26.28
N PRO A 96 -5.33 -9.07 -26.54
CA PRO A 96 -4.03 -9.20 -25.90
C PRO A 96 -4.12 -8.92 -24.40
N ILE A 97 -3.37 -9.71 -23.62
CA ILE A 97 -3.15 -9.44 -22.20
C ILE A 97 -2.41 -8.11 -22.06
N GLN A 98 -2.94 -7.21 -21.23
CA GLN A 98 -2.32 -5.92 -20.98
C GLN A 98 -1.41 -6.00 -19.75
N GLU A 99 -0.11 -5.88 -19.94
CA GLU A 99 0.90 -5.88 -18.87
C GLU A 99 1.10 -4.51 -18.22
N LYS A 100 0.07 -3.64 -18.24
CA LYS A 100 0.18 -2.29 -17.67
C LYS A 100 -0.07 -2.34 -16.17
N THR A 101 0.87 -1.80 -15.40
CA THR A 101 0.77 -1.63 -13.95
C THR A 101 0.67 -0.14 -13.61
N PRO A 102 -0.50 0.51 -13.79
CA PRO A 102 -0.64 1.92 -13.44
C PRO A 102 -0.50 2.08 -11.93
N LEU A 103 0.37 3.00 -11.50
CA LEU A 103 0.68 3.22 -10.10
C LEU A 103 0.18 4.58 -9.62
N LYS A 104 -0.31 4.61 -8.38
CA LYS A 104 -0.50 5.84 -7.59
C LYS A 104 0.55 5.86 -6.49
N ILE A 105 1.32 6.94 -6.47
CA ILE A 105 2.38 7.16 -5.48
C ILE A 105 2.00 8.40 -4.67
N ALA A 106 2.00 8.26 -3.36
CA ALA A 106 1.82 9.37 -2.42
C ALA A 106 2.84 9.23 -1.29
N ALA A 107 3.34 10.36 -0.79
CA ALA A 107 4.24 10.37 0.34
C ALA A 107 3.78 11.42 1.36
N ASP A 108 4.01 11.13 2.64
CA ASP A 108 3.83 12.10 3.69
C ASP A 108 5.14 12.88 3.87
N GLU A 109 5.17 14.11 3.34
CA GLU A 109 6.36 14.95 3.39
C GLU A 109 6.81 15.29 4.80
N ALA A 110 5.89 15.42 5.75
CA ALA A 110 6.23 15.72 7.13
C ALA A 110 6.97 14.51 7.74
N LEU A 111 6.42 13.31 7.59
CA LEU A 111 7.08 12.08 8.07
C LEU A 111 8.41 11.84 7.37
N LEU A 112 8.51 12.12 6.07
CA LEU A 112 9.76 12.07 5.31
C LEU A 112 10.83 13.00 5.88
N ARG A 113 10.47 14.26 6.18
CA ARG A 113 11.38 15.24 6.79
C ARG A 113 11.81 14.82 8.19
N TYR A 114 10.87 14.46 9.05
CA TYR A 114 11.16 14.20 10.46
C TYR A 114 11.80 12.83 10.74
N TRP A 115 11.45 11.79 9.98
CA TRP A 115 11.90 10.41 10.28
C TRP A 115 12.93 9.86 9.29
N SER A 116 13.09 10.51 8.15
CA SER A 116 14.04 10.08 7.12
C SER A 116 15.06 11.16 6.74
N ALA A 117 15.01 12.33 7.39
CA ALA A 117 15.85 13.48 7.05
C ALA A 117 15.78 13.83 5.55
N TYR A 118 14.59 13.72 4.95
CA TYR A 118 14.35 13.98 3.53
C TYR A 118 13.92 15.44 3.28
N PRO A 119 14.34 16.08 2.17
CA PRO A 119 15.35 15.59 1.24
C PRO A 119 16.70 15.47 1.94
N ALA A 120 17.48 14.47 1.55
CA ALA A 120 18.81 14.24 2.14
C ALA A 120 19.61 15.56 2.13
N PRO A 121 20.34 15.88 3.21
CA PRO A 121 21.14 17.10 3.28
C PRO A 121 22.02 17.23 2.03
N GLY A 122 21.90 18.35 1.31
CA GLY A 122 22.62 18.61 0.05
C GLY A 122 21.84 18.35 -1.25
N ARG A 123 20.65 17.74 -1.19
CA ARG A 123 19.75 17.60 -2.36
C ARG A 123 18.72 18.74 -2.35
N GLY A 124 19.18 19.95 -2.66
CA GLY A 124 18.27 21.05 -3.00
C GLY A 124 17.46 20.66 -4.23
N LEU A 125 16.14 20.84 -4.17
CA LEU A 125 15.28 20.78 -5.35
C LEU A 125 15.78 21.85 -6.31
N ARG A 126 16.43 21.43 -7.40
CA ARG A 126 16.74 22.27 -8.55
C ARG A 126 15.54 22.29 -9.48
#